data_AF-A0A328UC56-F1
#
_entry.id   AF-A0A328UC56-F1
#
_cell.length_a   1.000
_cell.length_b   1.000
_cell.length_c   1.000
_cell.angle_alpha   90.00
_cell.angle_beta   90.00
_cell.angle_gamma   90.00
#
_symmetry.space_group_name_H-M   'P 1'
#
loop_
_entity.id
_entity.type
_entity.pdbx_description
1 polymer ?
#
loop_
_entity_poly.entity_id
_entity_poly.type
_entity_poly.pdbx_seq_one_letter_code
_entity_poly.pdbx_strand_id
1 'polypeptide(L)'
;MTLLEQEWRQLTQAATVAEGPLFCREIHFLSTVDSTNEEVRRRAEQRAPHGSVYVAEQQTRGKGRLGRSWFSAPGTGLYFSLLLYPEKIHSAPSSFTLLAGLAVCRAIRALTNCPAMIKWPNDIVIGPKKICGILAERSLTPLGQAFIALGIGINVNAGVFPDELQKKCSSLFLETGKKQNRAALFLQTLSCLDKLYSQPEAPIADYAALCVTLGREICYSRENQILLGKAIQILPNGELLVLRSDGREEVVSSGEVSVQGIY
;
A
#
# COMPACT_ATOMS: atom_id res chain seq x y z
N MET A 1 6.79 26.26 11.21
CA MET A 1 7.04 24.81 11.20
C MET A 1 6.35 24.22 12.41
N THR A 2 5.50 23.22 12.22
CA THR A 2 4.83 22.55 13.35
C THR A 2 5.84 21.70 14.13
N LEU A 3 5.60 21.44 15.42
CA LEU A 3 6.43 20.52 16.23
C LEU A 3 6.54 19.13 15.56
N LEU A 4 5.47 18.71 14.88
CA LEU A 4 5.43 17.46 14.13
C LEU A 4 6.35 17.50 12.89
N GLU A 5 6.36 18.60 12.12
CA GLU A 5 7.32 18.80 11.02
C GLU A 5 8.76 18.77 11.51
N GLN A 6 9.03 19.22 12.74
CA GLN A 6 10.36 19.14 13.36
C GLN A 6 10.73 17.70 13.76
N GLU A 7 9.83 16.95 14.39
CA GLU A 7 10.04 15.54 14.76
C GLU A 7 10.26 14.66 13.52
N TRP A 8 9.41 14.81 12.50
CA TRP A 8 9.54 14.09 11.23
C TRP A 8 10.82 14.47 10.50
N ARG A 9 11.13 15.78 10.39
CA ARG A 9 12.37 16.24 9.74
C ARG A 9 13.62 15.78 10.48
N GLN A 10 13.65 15.75 11.80
CA GLN A 10 14.81 15.24 12.54
C GLN A 10 15.03 13.74 12.29
N LEU A 11 13.95 12.95 12.27
CA LEU A 11 14.01 11.50 12.02
C LEU A 11 14.38 11.16 10.57
N THR A 12 13.99 12.01 9.61
CA THR A 12 14.31 11.77 8.20
C THR A 12 15.55 12.50 7.69
N GLN A 13 15.99 13.62 8.26
CA GLN A 13 17.30 14.20 7.90
C GLN A 13 18.45 13.24 8.21
N ALA A 14 18.31 12.40 9.23
CA ALA A 14 19.26 11.31 9.49
C ALA A 14 19.16 10.15 8.48
N ALA A 15 18.01 9.97 7.83
CA ALA A 15 17.75 8.90 6.86
C ALA A 15 17.93 9.33 5.39
N THR A 16 17.81 10.64 5.10
CA THR A 16 17.96 11.23 3.79
C THR A 16 19.43 11.43 3.48
N VAL A 17 19.98 10.48 2.75
CA VAL A 17 21.38 10.47 2.31
C VAL A 17 21.36 10.46 0.78
N ALA A 18 22.12 11.35 0.13
CA ALA A 18 22.15 11.44 -1.33
C ALA A 18 22.56 10.11 -2.01
N GLU A 19 23.36 9.30 -1.32
CA GLU A 19 23.79 7.95 -1.73
C GLU A 19 23.04 6.81 -1.00
N GLY A 20 22.00 7.13 -0.25
CA GLY A 20 21.22 6.16 0.52
C GLY A 20 20.22 5.35 -0.31
N PRO A 21 19.41 4.51 0.38
CA PRO A 21 18.25 3.81 -0.19
C PRO A 21 17.41 4.75 -1.06
N LEU A 22 16.98 4.29 -2.24
CA LEU A 22 16.25 5.09 -3.24
C LEU A 22 15.08 5.86 -2.61
N PHE A 23 14.24 5.17 -1.84
CA PHE A 23 13.03 5.77 -1.25
C PHE A 23 13.28 6.66 -0.02
N CYS A 24 14.55 6.84 0.37
CA CYS A 24 14.93 7.75 1.45
C CYS A 24 15.57 9.05 0.95
N ARG A 25 15.91 9.13 -0.35
CA ARG A 25 16.67 10.26 -0.93
C ARG A 25 15.89 11.57 -0.96
N GLU A 26 14.58 11.51 -1.12
CA GLU A 26 13.74 12.70 -1.22
C GLU A 26 12.38 12.46 -0.57
N ILE A 27 12.21 12.98 0.65
CA ILE A 27 10.98 12.84 1.45
C ILE A 27 10.40 14.23 1.73
N HIS A 28 9.17 14.45 1.29
CA HIS A 28 8.42 15.68 1.46
C HIS A 28 7.31 15.50 2.48
N PHE A 29 7.23 16.41 3.45
CA PHE A 29 6.20 16.41 4.49
C PHE A 29 5.15 17.47 4.24
N LEU A 30 3.89 17.07 4.33
CA LEU A 30 2.73 17.91 4.08
C LEU A 30 1.84 17.91 5.32
N SER A 31 1.55 19.09 5.86
CA SER A 31 0.60 19.21 6.97
C SER A 31 -0.81 18.76 6.56
N THR A 32 -1.28 19.16 5.38
CA THR A 32 -2.58 18.73 4.84
C THR A 32 -2.52 18.73 3.32
N VAL A 33 -3.13 17.73 2.70
CA VAL A 33 -3.24 17.60 1.25
C VAL A 33 -4.64 17.08 0.90
N ASP A 34 -5.06 17.19 -0.36
CA ASP A 34 -6.25 16.50 -0.83
C ASP A 34 -6.02 14.99 -0.87
N SER A 35 -4.97 14.54 -1.57
CA SER A 35 -4.52 13.15 -1.58
C SER A 35 -3.01 13.11 -1.89
N THR A 36 -2.26 12.23 -1.22
CA THR A 36 -0.84 12.04 -1.50
C THR A 36 -0.60 11.49 -2.91
N ASN A 37 -1.54 10.73 -3.48
CA ASN A 37 -1.47 10.30 -4.89
C ASN A 37 -1.68 11.47 -5.87
N GLU A 38 -2.57 12.40 -5.55
CA GLU A 38 -2.76 13.62 -6.36
C GLU A 38 -1.52 14.50 -6.30
N GLU A 39 -0.89 14.57 -5.14
CA GLU A 39 0.38 15.27 -5.00
C GLU A 39 1.48 14.63 -5.85
N VAL A 40 1.62 13.30 -5.83
CA VAL A 40 2.57 12.60 -6.71
C VAL A 40 2.30 12.93 -8.19
N ARG A 41 1.04 13.00 -8.62
CA ARG A 41 0.69 13.41 -10.00
C ARG A 41 1.20 14.83 -10.31
N ARG A 42 0.90 15.82 -9.45
CA ARG A 42 1.38 17.21 -9.62
C ARG A 42 2.91 17.28 -9.69
N ARG A 43 3.59 16.43 -8.93
CA ARG A 43 5.06 16.42 -8.85
C ARG A 43 5.70 15.69 -10.02
N ALA A 44 5.04 14.66 -10.56
CA ALA A 44 5.44 14.02 -11.80
C ALA A 44 5.36 15.01 -12.98
N GLU A 45 4.35 15.86 -13.04
CA GLU A 45 4.23 16.94 -14.04
C GLU A 45 5.38 17.96 -13.94
N GLN A 46 5.87 18.18 -12.72
CA GLN A 46 7.05 19.02 -12.42
C GLN A 46 8.38 18.25 -12.55
N ARG A 47 8.37 17.01 -13.05
CA ARG A 47 9.54 16.14 -13.22
C ARG A 47 10.30 15.87 -11.93
N ALA A 48 9.59 15.70 -10.82
CA ALA A 48 10.19 15.28 -9.57
C ALA A 48 10.93 13.93 -9.73
N PRO A 49 12.03 13.69 -9.01
CA PRO A 49 12.86 12.50 -9.21
C PRO A 49 12.15 11.17 -8.94
N HIS A 50 12.64 10.11 -9.59
CA HIS A 50 12.26 8.73 -9.28
C HIS A 50 12.50 8.43 -7.79
N GLY A 51 11.52 7.79 -7.14
CA GLY A 51 11.62 7.42 -5.74
C GLY A 51 11.25 8.52 -4.74
N SER A 52 10.84 9.71 -5.21
CA SER A 52 10.34 10.77 -4.34
C SER A 52 9.13 10.30 -3.52
N VAL A 53 9.14 10.60 -2.22
CA VAL A 53 8.09 10.21 -1.27
C VAL A 53 7.39 11.45 -0.72
N TYR A 54 6.06 11.44 -0.71
CA TYR A 54 5.22 12.52 -0.19
C TYR A 54 4.38 11.98 0.96
N VAL A 55 4.61 12.47 2.18
CA VAL A 55 3.94 12.04 3.41
C VAL A 55 3.04 13.16 3.88
N ALA A 56 1.79 12.84 4.22
CA ALA A 56 0.83 13.79 4.74
C ALA A 56 0.37 13.43 6.16
N GLU A 57 0.19 14.44 7.01
CA GLU A 57 -0.44 14.26 8.31
C GLU A 57 -1.95 14.04 8.18
N GLN A 58 -2.58 14.67 7.19
CA GLN A 58 -4.00 14.56 6.89
C GLN A 58 -4.25 14.58 5.38
N GLN A 59 -5.21 13.78 4.92
CA GLN A 59 -5.79 13.89 3.59
C GLN A 59 -7.26 14.32 3.69
N THR A 60 -7.65 15.37 2.99
CA THR A 60 -9.06 15.84 2.97
C THR A 60 -9.91 15.05 1.99
N ARG A 61 -9.30 14.41 0.99
CA ARG A 61 -9.94 13.62 -0.07
C ARG A 61 -9.15 12.34 -0.35
N GLY A 62 -8.70 11.66 0.72
CA GLY A 62 -7.96 10.41 0.62
C GLY A 62 -8.70 9.39 -0.25
N LYS A 63 -7.98 8.71 -1.15
CA LYS A 63 -8.56 7.83 -2.16
C LYS A 63 -8.25 6.36 -1.90
N GLY A 64 -9.26 5.53 -2.09
CA GLY A 64 -9.14 4.09 -2.29
C GLY A 64 -9.47 3.72 -3.73
N ARG A 65 -9.43 2.41 -4.02
CA ARG A 65 -9.85 1.87 -5.33
C ARG A 65 -11.32 2.15 -5.61
N LEU A 66 -11.67 2.18 -6.90
CA LEU A 66 -13.06 2.28 -7.37
C LEU A 66 -13.81 3.50 -6.79
N GLY A 67 -13.10 4.62 -6.59
CA GLY A 67 -13.68 5.87 -6.10
C GLY A 67 -14.01 5.89 -4.60
N ARG A 68 -13.68 4.84 -3.84
CA ARG A 68 -13.91 4.80 -2.38
C ARG A 68 -13.03 5.83 -1.68
N SER A 69 -13.50 6.37 -0.56
CA SER A 69 -12.72 7.29 0.27
C SER A 69 -11.83 6.54 1.27
N TRP A 70 -10.67 7.12 1.59
CA TRP A 70 -9.76 6.63 2.63
C TRP A 70 -9.77 7.57 3.83
N PHE A 71 -10.21 7.07 4.99
CA PHE A 71 -10.28 7.84 6.23
C PHE A 71 -8.87 8.24 6.71
N SER A 72 -8.61 9.54 6.77
CA SER A 72 -7.26 10.09 6.96
C SER A 72 -7.20 11.19 8.03
N ALA A 73 -7.53 10.86 9.28
CA ALA A 73 -7.54 11.85 10.36
C ALA A 73 -6.13 12.21 10.87
N PRO A 74 -5.86 13.49 11.19
CA PRO A 74 -4.56 13.94 11.69
C PRO A 74 -4.18 13.20 12.98
N GLY A 75 -2.90 12.87 13.13
CA GLY A 75 -2.34 12.18 14.29
C GLY A 75 -2.59 10.68 14.34
N THR A 76 -3.45 10.14 13.47
CA THR A 76 -3.99 8.78 13.62
C THR A 76 -3.39 7.77 12.66
N GLY A 77 -3.06 8.14 11.43
CA GLY A 77 -2.53 7.19 10.45
C GLY A 77 -1.20 7.63 9.87
N LEU A 78 -0.73 6.81 8.93
CA LEU A 78 0.41 7.09 8.07
C LEU A 78 -0.11 7.10 6.63
N TYR A 79 0.02 8.24 5.96
CA TYR A 79 -0.50 8.45 4.61
C TYR A 79 0.64 8.97 3.73
N PHE A 80 1.06 8.17 2.76
CA PHE A 80 2.16 8.57 1.89
C PHE A 80 2.04 7.95 0.52
N SER A 81 2.69 8.59 -0.45
CA SER A 81 2.76 8.07 -1.81
C SER A 81 4.16 8.22 -2.38
N LEU A 82 4.55 7.26 -3.23
CA LEU A 82 5.81 7.25 -3.95
C LEU A 82 5.59 7.58 -5.44
N LEU A 83 6.50 8.36 -6.01
CA LEU A 83 6.60 8.60 -7.44
C LEU A 83 7.57 7.59 -8.07
N LEU A 84 7.06 6.71 -8.93
CA LEU A 84 7.85 5.70 -9.61
C LEU A 84 7.76 5.89 -11.12
N TYR A 85 8.88 5.77 -11.82
CA TYR A 85 8.94 5.78 -13.27
C TYR A 85 9.20 4.33 -13.66
N PRO A 86 8.21 3.62 -14.24
CA PRO A 86 8.29 2.19 -14.43
C PRO A 86 9.40 1.84 -15.43
N GLU A 87 10.32 0.97 -14.99
CA GLU A 87 11.29 0.30 -15.85
C GLU A 87 10.71 -1.01 -16.43
N LYS A 88 11.43 -1.68 -17.34
CA LYS A 88 10.92 -2.90 -18.01
C LYS A 88 10.53 -4.02 -17.02
N ILE A 89 11.22 -4.13 -15.88
CA ILE A 89 10.99 -5.17 -14.86
C ILE A 89 9.71 -4.91 -14.06
N HIS A 90 9.32 -3.64 -13.86
CA HIS A 90 8.17 -3.23 -13.05
C HIS A 90 7.23 -2.32 -13.84
N SER A 91 6.52 -2.89 -14.82
CA SER A 91 5.67 -2.12 -15.73
C SER A 91 4.19 -2.09 -15.34
N ALA A 92 3.75 -3.05 -14.50
CA ALA A 92 2.35 -3.20 -14.09
C ALA A 92 2.10 -2.64 -12.67
N PRO A 93 0.98 -1.94 -12.43
CA PRO A 93 0.59 -1.49 -11.09
C PRO A 93 0.53 -2.62 -10.05
N SER A 94 0.13 -3.82 -10.46
CA SER A 94 0.06 -5.02 -9.60
C SER A 94 1.41 -5.43 -9.01
N SER A 95 2.50 -5.20 -9.75
CA SER A 95 3.85 -5.52 -9.28
C SER A 95 4.23 -4.58 -8.12
N PHE A 96 3.86 -3.30 -8.20
CA PHE A 96 4.11 -2.34 -7.13
C PHE A 96 3.25 -2.59 -5.89
N THR A 97 1.98 -2.98 -6.06
CA THR A 97 1.11 -3.33 -4.92
C THR A 97 1.59 -4.61 -4.22
N LEU A 98 2.15 -5.57 -4.96
CA LEU A 98 2.77 -6.77 -4.41
C LEU A 98 3.94 -6.41 -3.49
N LEU A 99 4.89 -5.61 -3.99
CA LEU A 99 6.07 -5.20 -3.21
C LEU A 99 5.67 -4.36 -1.99
N ALA A 100 4.78 -3.39 -2.15
CA ALA A 100 4.26 -2.57 -1.06
C ALA A 100 3.52 -3.40 -0.01
N GLY A 101 2.70 -4.36 -0.44
CA GLY A 101 1.96 -5.23 0.46
C GLY A 101 2.88 -6.06 1.34
N LEU A 102 3.91 -6.67 0.74
CA LEU A 102 4.91 -7.41 1.48
C LEU A 102 5.74 -6.52 2.41
N ALA A 103 6.14 -5.33 1.95
CA ALA A 103 6.91 -4.37 2.74
C ALA A 103 6.16 -3.91 3.99
N VAL A 104 4.90 -3.48 3.84
CA VAL A 104 4.04 -3.06 4.96
C VAL A 104 3.80 -4.22 5.92
N CYS A 105 3.49 -5.41 5.40
CA CYS A 105 3.26 -6.60 6.21
C CYS A 105 4.49 -6.93 7.08
N ARG A 106 5.69 -6.96 6.49
CA ARG A 106 6.96 -7.18 7.20
C ARG A 106 7.22 -6.10 8.26
N ALA A 107 7.02 -4.83 7.91
CA ALA A 107 7.24 -3.72 8.83
C ALA A 107 6.31 -3.77 10.06
N ILE A 108 5.03 -4.03 9.85
CA ILE A 108 4.05 -4.19 10.95
C ILE A 108 4.47 -5.36 11.85
N ARG A 109 4.75 -6.53 11.27
CA ARG A 109 5.13 -7.73 12.04
C ARG A 109 6.39 -7.48 12.86
N ALA A 110 7.40 -6.86 12.27
CA ALA A 110 8.68 -6.60 12.93
C ALA A 110 8.57 -5.64 14.13
N LEU A 111 7.72 -4.60 14.02
CA LEU A 111 7.62 -3.57 15.05
C LEU A 111 6.56 -3.84 16.11
N THR A 112 5.52 -4.60 15.78
CA THR A 112 4.33 -4.76 16.64
C THR A 112 4.05 -6.19 17.07
N ASN A 113 4.68 -7.18 16.43
CA ASN A 113 4.35 -8.62 16.53
C ASN A 113 2.90 -8.97 16.14
N CYS A 114 2.11 -8.02 15.61
CA CYS A 114 0.78 -8.32 15.10
C CYS A 114 0.85 -9.31 13.92
N PRO A 115 -0.09 -10.26 13.81
CA PRO A 115 -0.14 -11.23 12.73
C PRO A 115 -0.74 -10.60 11.46
N ALA A 116 -0.12 -9.52 10.97
CA ALA A 116 -0.51 -8.88 9.73
C ALA A 116 -0.38 -9.87 8.57
N MET A 117 -1.38 -9.85 7.68
CA MET A 117 -1.47 -10.68 6.49
C MET A 117 -1.96 -9.85 5.30
N ILE A 118 -1.64 -10.30 4.10
CA ILE A 118 -1.98 -9.64 2.84
C ILE A 118 -3.29 -10.24 2.30
N LYS A 119 -4.30 -9.40 2.14
CA LYS A 119 -5.49 -9.70 1.32
C LYS A 119 -5.21 -9.16 -0.08
N TRP A 120 -4.91 -10.06 -1.00
CA TRP A 120 -4.70 -9.70 -2.41
C TRP A 120 -5.95 -8.97 -2.95
N PRO A 121 -5.78 -7.91 -3.76
CA PRO A 121 -4.50 -7.43 -4.33
C PRO A 121 -3.77 -6.35 -3.51
N ASN A 122 -4.45 -5.67 -2.60
CA ASN A 122 -4.04 -4.32 -2.19
C ASN A 122 -4.18 -4.01 -0.69
N ASP A 123 -4.61 -4.98 0.12
CA ASP A 123 -5.00 -4.71 1.50
C ASP A 123 -4.15 -5.50 2.49
N ILE A 124 -3.85 -4.90 3.64
CA ILE A 124 -3.29 -5.61 4.79
C ILE A 124 -4.36 -5.73 5.85
N VAL A 125 -4.48 -6.92 6.43
CA VAL A 125 -5.45 -7.26 7.47
C VAL A 125 -4.77 -7.80 8.71
N ILE A 126 -5.42 -7.60 9.86
CA ILE A 126 -5.20 -8.37 11.08
C ILE A 126 -6.55 -9.02 11.41
N GLY A 127 -6.57 -10.35 11.50
CA GLY A 127 -7.83 -11.10 11.53
C GLY A 127 -8.70 -10.75 10.31
N PRO A 128 -9.98 -10.38 10.49
CA PRO A 128 -10.86 -10.03 9.39
C PRO A 128 -10.82 -8.54 8.99
N LYS A 129 -10.10 -7.67 9.71
CA LYS A 129 -10.23 -6.20 9.57
C LYS A 129 -9.09 -5.53 8.81
N LYS A 130 -9.38 -4.42 8.10
CA LYS A 130 -8.36 -3.54 7.48
C LYS A 130 -7.41 -2.99 8.49
N ILE A 131 -6.14 -2.96 8.10
CA ILE A 131 -5.14 -2.10 8.70
C ILE A 131 -4.52 -1.18 7.66
N CYS A 132 -4.30 -1.66 6.42
CA CYS A 132 -3.69 -0.88 5.36
C CYS A 132 -4.43 -1.05 4.03
N GLY A 133 -4.49 0.03 3.25
CA GLY A 133 -4.88 0.02 1.86
C GLY A 133 -3.74 0.57 1.00
N ILE A 134 -3.48 -0.11 -0.11
CA ILE A 134 -2.45 0.26 -1.09
C ILE A 134 -3.13 0.57 -2.43
N LEU A 135 -2.72 1.66 -3.07
CA LEU A 135 -3.30 2.12 -4.33
C LEU A 135 -2.17 2.52 -5.30
N ALA A 136 -1.93 1.67 -6.31
CA ALA A 136 -1.04 2.00 -7.42
C ALA A 136 -1.86 2.51 -8.61
N GLU A 137 -1.60 3.75 -9.03
CA GLU A 137 -2.24 4.37 -10.19
C GLU A 137 -1.20 4.67 -11.26
N ARG A 138 -1.42 4.17 -12.48
CA ARG A 138 -0.58 4.51 -13.64
C ARG A 138 -1.16 5.70 -14.39
N SER A 139 -0.29 6.61 -14.80
CA SER A 139 -0.68 7.73 -15.64
C SER A 139 0.48 8.17 -16.54
N LEU A 140 0.23 9.16 -17.39
CA LEU A 140 1.20 9.81 -18.26
C LEU A 140 1.29 11.28 -17.86
N THR A 141 2.50 11.83 -17.82
CA THR A 141 2.68 13.28 -17.75
C THR A 141 2.17 13.93 -19.05
N PRO A 142 1.92 15.25 -19.08
CA PRO A 142 1.61 15.98 -20.33
C PRO A 142 2.65 15.79 -21.44
N LEU A 143 3.88 15.43 -21.08
CA LEU A 143 4.98 15.15 -22.00
C LEU A 143 5.07 13.67 -22.42
N GLY A 144 4.09 12.84 -22.04
CA GLY A 144 4.02 11.43 -22.42
C GLY A 144 4.90 10.49 -21.58
N GLN A 145 5.51 10.95 -20.49
CA GLN A 145 6.29 10.08 -19.60
C GLN A 145 5.35 9.28 -18.69
N ALA A 146 5.43 7.96 -18.75
CA ALA A 146 4.67 7.09 -17.84
C ALA A 146 5.20 7.17 -16.41
N PHE A 147 4.31 7.20 -15.44
CA PHE A 147 4.63 7.11 -14.02
C PHE A 147 3.57 6.31 -13.25
N ILE A 148 3.95 5.86 -12.07
CA ILE A 148 3.08 5.22 -11.07
C ILE A 148 3.06 6.10 -9.82
N ALA A 149 1.87 6.44 -9.35
CA ALA A 149 1.63 6.94 -8.00
C ALA A 149 1.27 5.76 -7.10
N LEU A 150 2.18 5.37 -6.22
CA LEU A 150 2.00 4.26 -5.27
C LEU A 150 1.62 4.82 -3.90
N GLY A 151 0.34 4.87 -3.60
CA GLY A 151 -0.21 5.33 -2.32
C GLY A 151 -0.33 4.21 -1.30
N ILE A 152 0.04 4.50 -0.06
CA ILE A 152 -0.02 3.60 1.09
C ILE A 152 -0.67 4.36 2.24
N GLY A 153 -1.81 3.84 2.69
CA GLY A 153 -2.51 4.34 3.87
C GLY A 153 -2.55 3.28 4.96
N ILE A 154 -1.96 3.57 6.13
CA ILE A 154 -1.93 2.66 7.28
C ILE A 154 -2.69 3.27 8.46
N ASN A 155 -3.62 2.50 9.02
CA ASN A 155 -4.30 2.82 10.26
C ASN A 155 -3.38 2.49 11.45
N VAL A 156 -2.73 3.50 12.01
CA VAL A 156 -1.71 3.30 13.06
C VAL A 156 -2.31 3.45 14.46
N ASN A 157 -2.72 4.67 14.81
CA ASN A 157 -3.16 5.10 16.13
C ASN A 157 -4.63 5.55 16.17
N ALA A 158 -5.42 5.29 15.13
CA ALA A 158 -6.85 5.59 15.12
C ALA A 158 -7.59 4.78 16.20
N GLY A 159 -8.16 5.46 17.20
CA GLY A 159 -8.95 4.82 18.26
C GLY A 159 -10.42 4.62 17.90
N VAL A 160 -10.94 5.41 16.95
CA VAL A 160 -12.34 5.36 16.50
C VAL A 160 -12.36 5.55 14.98
N PHE A 161 -13.26 4.83 14.33
CA PHE A 161 -13.56 4.97 12.91
C PHE A 161 -15.01 5.45 12.74
N PRO A 162 -15.35 6.10 11.61
CA PRO A 162 -16.75 6.30 11.22
C PRO A 162 -17.54 4.98 11.28
N ASP A 163 -18.82 5.05 11.65
CA ASP A 163 -19.66 3.86 11.93
C ASP A 163 -19.65 2.83 10.79
N GLU A 164 -19.67 3.30 9.53
CA GLU A 164 -19.61 2.45 8.33
C GLU A 164 -18.32 1.61 8.22
N LEU A 165 -17.24 2.05 8.87
CA LEU A 165 -15.92 1.43 8.83
C LEU A 165 -15.58 0.62 10.08
N GLN A 166 -16.23 0.84 11.23
CA GLN A 166 -15.85 0.22 12.52
C GLN A 166 -15.84 -1.32 12.49
N LYS A 167 -16.75 -1.94 11.72
CA LYS A 167 -16.79 -3.40 11.56
C LYS A 167 -15.72 -3.92 10.60
N LYS A 168 -15.32 -3.11 9.63
CA LYS A 168 -14.44 -3.47 8.50
C LYS A 168 -12.98 -3.11 8.73
N CYS A 169 -12.70 -2.12 9.57
CA CYS A 169 -11.37 -1.55 9.78
C CYS A 169 -10.97 -1.63 11.25
N SER A 170 -9.67 -1.70 11.46
CA SER A 170 -9.00 -1.57 12.75
C SER A 170 -7.75 -0.72 12.59
N SER A 171 -6.99 -0.55 13.67
CA SER A 171 -5.70 0.12 13.69
C SER A 171 -4.71 -0.66 14.53
N LEU A 172 -3.41 -0.41 14.34
CA LEU A 172 -2.40 -1.06 15.18
C LEU A 172 -2.61 -0.75 16.68
N PHE A 173 -3.09 0.44 17.02
CA PHE A 173 -3.47 0.78 18.39
C PHE A 173 -4.59 -0.10 18.94
N LEU A 174 -5.65 -0.32 18.16
CA LEU A 174 -6.77 -1.18 18.59
C LEU A 174 -6.35 -2.66 18.71
N GLU A 175 -5.46 -3.13 17.83
CA GLU A 175 -4.98 -4.52 17.85
C GLU A 175 -3.93 -4.78 18.95
N THR A 176 -3.17 -3.77 19.35
CA THR A 176 -2.06 -3.93 20.33
C THR A 176 -2.37 -3.33 21.71
N GLY A 177 -3.38 -2.48 21.82
CA GLY A 177 -3.64 -1.65 23.00
C GLY A 177 -2.60 -0.54 23.25
N LYS A 178 -1.65 -0.32 22.34
CA LYS A 178 -0.53 0.63 22.51
C LYS A 178 -0.37 1.55 21.30
N LYS A 179 -0.10 2.83 21.54
CA LYS A 179 0.24 3.77 20.46
C LYS A 179 1.57 3.36 19.84
N GLN A 180 1.62 3.35 18.51
CA GLN A 180 2.79 3.00 17.73
C GLN A 180 3.51 4.24 17.22
N ASN A 181 4.84 4.15 17.10
CA ASN A 181 5.65 5.20 16.50
C ASN A 181 5.47 5.20 14.97
N ARG A 182 4.75 6.20 14.45
CA ARG A 182 4.44 6.35 13.02
C ARG A 182 5.70 6.50 12.15
N ALA A 183 6.69 7.24 12.63
CA ALA A 183 7.92 7.48 11.90
C ALA A 183 8.79 6.21 11.83
N ALA A 184 8.89 5.46 12.91
CA ALA A 184 9.57 4.16 12.91
C ALA A 184 8.91 3.17 11.94
N LEU A 185 7.57 3.10 11.94
CA LEU A 185 6.83 2.27 10.99
C LEU A 185 7.03 2.70 9.54
N PHE A 186 7.03 4.01 9.28
CA PHE A 186 7.30 4.57 7.95
C PHE A 186 8.68 4.20 7.43
N LEU A 187 9.73 4.48 8.22
CA LEU A 187 11.11 4.17 7.85
C LEU A 187 11.34 2.67 7.67
N GLN A 188 10.77 1.83 8.55
CA GLN A 188 10.84 0.38 8.39
C GLN A 188 10.13 -0.10 7.11
N THR A 189 8.97 0.48 6.79
CA THR A 189 8.24 0.18 5.55
C THR A 189 9.06 0.55 4.32
N LEU A 190 9.63 1.77 4.30
CA LEU A 190 10.49 2.21 3.20
C LEU A 190 11.74 1.32 3.06
N SER A 191 12.40 0.99 4.17
CA SER A 191 13.57 0.09 4.15
C SER A 191 13.24 -1.29 3.59
N CYS A 192 12.10 -1.87 3.97
CA CYS A 192 11.63 -3.12 3.40
C CYS A 192 11.29 -2.97 1.91
N LEU A 193 10.60 -1.90 1.53
CA LEU A 193 10.20 -1.66 0.14
C LEU A 193 11.41 -1.44 -0.77
N ASP A 194 12.41 -0.69 -0.32
CA ASP A 194 13.65 -0.41 -1.05
C ASP A 194 14.41 -1.71 -1.37
N LYS A 195 14.62 -2.55 -0.34
CA LYS A 195 15.25 -3.87 -0.49
C LYS A 195 14.49 -4.78 -1.45
N LEU A 196 13.16 -4.76 -1.42
CA LEU A 196 12.32 -5.56 -2.29
C LEU A 196 12.34 -5.02 -3.73
N TYR A 197 12.33 -3.70 -3.90
CA TYR A 197 12.36 -3.05 -5.20
C TYR A 197 13.71 -3.22 -5.92
N SER A 198 14.81 -3.32 -5.18
CA SER A 198 16.13 -3.57 -5.76
C SER A 198 16.35 -5.02 -6.21
N GLN A 199 15.42 -5.94 -5.91
CA GLN A 199 15.57 -7.35 -6.29
C GLN A 199 15.22 -7.56 -7.77
N PRO A 200 15.97 -8.41 -8.49
CA PRO A 200 15.70 -8.68 -9.90
C PRO A 200 14.41 -9.48 -10.12
N GLU A 201 13.96 -10.22 -9.11
CA GLU A 201 12.79 -11.09 -9.17
C GLU A 201 11.78 -10.69 -8.10
N ALA A 202 10.50 -10.87 -8.42
CA ALA A 202 9.43 -10.64 -7.46
C ALA A 202 9.48 -11.70 -6.34
N PRO A 203 9.32 -11.31 -5.06
CA PRO A 203 9.40 -12.19 -3.89
C PRO A 203 8.12 -13.03 -3.72
N ILE A 204 7.75 -13.82 -4.73
CA ILE A 204 6.45 -14.50 -4.80
C ILE A 204 6.25 -15.49 -3.64
N ALA A 205 7.27 -16.26 -3.27
CA ALA A 205 7.19 -17.21 -2.17
C ALA A 205 6.89 -16.52 -0.83
N ASP A 206 7.58 -15.42 -0.55
CA ASP A 206 7.38 -14.62 0.66
C ASP A 206 6.00 -13.97 0.70
N TYR A 207 5.55 -13.43 -0.43
CA TYR A 207 4.22 -12.86 -0.57
C TYR A 207 3.15 -13.93 -0.35
N ALA A 208 3.28 -15.10 -0.98
CA ALA A 208 2.34 -16.20 -0.88
C ALA A 208 2.22 -16.73 0.55
N ALA A 209 3.34 -16.85 1.27
CA ALA A 209 3.36 -17.25 2.69
C ALA A 209 2.58 -16.29 3.61
N LEU A 210 2.41 -15.04 3.20
CA LEU A 210 1.68 -14.01 3.96
C LEU A 210 0.34 -13.63 3.31
N CYS A 211 -0.12 -14.35 2.29
CA CYS A 211 -1.35 -14.03 1.56
C CYS A 211 -2.54 -14.84 2.08
N VAL A 212 -3.49 -14.19 2.77
CA VAL A 212 -4.72 -14.84 3.25
C VAL A 212 -5.72 -15.17 2.16
N THR A 213 -5.57 -14.57 0.97
CA THR A 213 -6.45 -14.86 -0.18
C THR A 213 -6.17 -16.24 -0.77
N LEU A 214 -4.91 -16.70 -0.76
CA LEU A 214 -4.53 -17.98 -1.36
C LEU A 214 -5.18 -19.17 -0.64
N GLY A 215 -5.53 -20.19 -1.43
CA GLY A 215 -6.18 -21.41 -0.97
C GLY A 215 -7.67 -21.26 -0.66
N ARG A 216 -8.24 -20.05 -0.74
CA ARG A 216 -9.65 -19.78 -0.43
C ARG A 216 -10.51 -19.64 -1.67
N GLU A 217 -11.81 -19.88 -1.48
CA GLU A 217 -12.83 -19.46 -2.43
C GLU A 217 -12.96 -17.94 -2.41
N ILE A 218 -13.04 -17.36 -3.60
CA ILE A 218 -13.15 -15.94 -3.82
C ILE A 218 -14.27 -15.63 -4.79
N CYS A 219 -14.84 -14.45 -4.62
CA CYS A 219 -15.76 -13.85 -5.56
C CYS A 219 -15.07 -12.63 -6.17
N TYR A 220 -14.99 -12.59 -7.50
CA TYR A 220 -14.28 -11.56 -8.24
C TYR A 220 -15.10 -11.02 -9.42
N SER A 221 -14.88 -9.75 -9.77
CA SER A 221 -15.58 -9.09 -10.86
C SER A 221 -14.78 -9.13 -12.17
N ARG A 222 -15.41 -9.53 -13.27
CA ARG A 222 -14.84 -9.42 -14.63
C ARG A 222 -15.93 -9.03 -15.62
N GLU A 223 -15.68 -8.01 -16.46
CA GLU A 223 -16.65 -7.55 -17.48
C GLU A 223 -18.06 -7.30 -16.89
N ASN A 224 -18.12 -6.72 -15.68
CA ASN A 224 -19.34 -6.51 -14.88
C ASN A 224 -20.09 -7.78 -14.45
N GLN A 225 -19.50 -8.96 -14.59
CA GLN A 225 -20.01 -10.23 -14.06
C GLN A 225 -19.27 -10.61 -12.78
N ILE A 226 -20.03 -11.18 -11.83
CA ILE A 226 -19.49 -11.77 -10.62
C ILE A 226 -19.20 -13.24 -10.88
N LEU A 227 -17.95 -13.63 -10.68
CA LEU A 227 -17.46 -14.99 -10.87
C LEU A 227 -16.96 -15.57 -9.54
N LEU A 228 -17.07 -16.88 -9.41
CA LEU A 228 -16.55 -17.66 -8.28
C LEU A 228 -15.35 -18.50 -8.73
N GLY A 229 -14.37 -18.63 -7.86
CA GLY A 229 -13.23 -19.51 -8.08
C GLY A 229 -12.34 -19.62 -6.86
N LYS A 230 -11.35 -20.51 -6.92
CA LYS A 230 -10.36 -20.69 -5.86
C LYS A 230 -9.07 -19.95 -6.23
N ALA A 231 -8.59 -19.09 -5.33
CA ALA A 231 -7.29 -18.44 -5.48
C ALA A 231 -6.17 -19.47 -5.29
N ILE A 232 -5.41 -19.78 -6.34
CA ILE A 232 -4.42 -20.89 -6.30
C ILE A 232 -2.97 -20.41 -6.31
N GLN A 233 -2.64 -19.30 -6.99
CA GLN A 233 -1.26 -18.86 -7.11
C GLN A 233 -1.16 -17.35 -7.38
N ILE A 234 -0.07 -16.74 -6.89
CA ILE A 234 0.33 -15.37 -7.28
C ILE A 234 1.40 -15.49 -8.36
N LEU A 235 1.21 -14.80 -9.48
CA LEU A 235 2.13 -14.77 -10.61
C LEU A 235 3.26 -13.74 -10.39
N PRO A 236 4.41 -13.86 -11.09
CA PRO A 236 5.55 -12.94 -10.93
C PRO A 236 5.23 -11.46 -11.13
N ASN A 237 4.23 -11.15 -11.96
CA ASN A 237 3.75 -9.78 -12.21
C ASN A 237 2.76 -9.26 -11.14
N GLY A 238 2.44 -10.06 -10.13
CA GLY A 238 1.53 -9.76 -9.03
C GLY A 238 0.05 -10.08 -9.30
N GLU A 239 -0.26 -10.69 -10.44
CA GLU A 239 -1.61 -11.13 -10.77
C GLU A 239 -2.00 -12.43 -10.03
N LEU A 240 -3.29 -12.67 -9.88
CA LEU A 240 -3.80 -13.85 -9.20
C LEU A 240 -4.29 -14.89 -10.21
N LEU A 241 -3.78 -16.12 -10.10
CA LEU A 241 -4.31 -17.27 -10.81
C LEU A 241 -5.46 -17.88 -10.01
N VAL A 242 -6.60 -18.07 -10.68
CA VAL A 242 -7.85 -18.56 -10.11
C VAL A 242 -8.28 -19.83 -10.82
N LEU A 243 -8.62 -20.87 -10.05
CA LEU A 243 -9.21 -22.10 -10.56
C LEU A 243 -10.74 -22.00 -10.48
N ARG A 244 -11.40 -22.10 -11.63
CA ARG A 244 -12.86 -22.09 -11.74
C ARG A 244 -13.46 -23.45 -11.43
N SER A 245 -14.76 -23.48 -11.15
CA SER A 245 -15.52 -24.70 -10.88
C SER A 245 -15.54 -25.71 -12.05
N ASP A 246 -15.33 -25.23 -13.28
CA ASP A 246 -15.23 -26.06 -14.49
C ASP A 246 -13.80 -26.58 -14.76
N GLY A 247 -12.86 -26.34 -13.83
CA GLY A 247 -11.47 -26.79 -13.93
C GLY A 247 -10.56 -25.87 -14.74
N ARG A 248 -11.07 -24.78 -15.32
CA ARG A 248 -10.23 -23.82 -16.06
C ARG A 248 -9.48 -22.89 -15.12
N GLU A 249 -8.24 -22.59 -15.48
CA GLU A 249 -7.44 -21.56 -14.83
C GLU A 249 -7.63 -20.21 -15.53
N GLU A 250 -7.69 -19.15 -14.74
CA GLU A 250 -7.90 -17.80 -15.20
C GLU A 250 -7.00 -16.82 -14.45
N VAL A 251 -6.40 -15.87 -15.18
CA VAL A 251 -5.58 -14.81 -14.60
C VAL A 251 -6.44 -13.59 -14.31
N VAL A 252 -6.41 -13.15 -13.05
CA VAL A 252 -7.08 -11.94 -12.56
C VAL A 252 -6.03 -10.88 -12.26
N SER A 253 -5.97 -9.85 -13.09
CA SER A 253 -4.97 -8.79 -13.02
C SER A 253 -5.33 -7.68 -12.04
N SER A 254 -6.63 -7.42 -11.92
CA SER A 254 -7.19 -6.39 -11.07
C SER A 254 -8.70 -6.64 -10.94
N GLY A 255 -9.30 -6.07 -9.90
CA GLY A 255 -10.75 -6.12 -9.72
C GLY A 255 -11.11 -6.03 -8.26
N GLU A 256 -12.40 -6.04 -7.96
CA GLU A 256 -12.86 -6.29 -6.60
C GLU A 256 -12.79 -7.78 -6.34
N VAL A 257 -11.94 -8.18 -5.38
CA VAL A 257 -11.89 -9.56 -4.88
C VAL A 257 -12.37 -9.57 -3.44
N SER A 258 -13.43 -10.34 -3.23
CA SER A 258 -13.97 -10.63 -1.92
C SER A 258 -13.56 -12.04 -1.51
N VAL A 259 -13.17 -12.16 -0.23
CA VAL A 259 -12.76 -13.41 0.40
C VAL A 259 -13.70 -13.60 1.57
N GLN A 260 -14.38 -14.75 1.64
CA GLN A 260 -15.35 -14.99 2.71
C GLN A 260 -14.68 -14.86 4.08
N GLY A 261 -15.32 -14.06 4.96
CA GLY A 261 -14.82 -13.80 6.32
C GLY A 261 -13.63 -12.85 6.42
N ILE A 262 -13.23 -12.17 5.35
CA ILE A 262 -12.21 -11.12 5.38
C ILE A 262 -12.78 -9.82 4.80
N TYR A 263 -13.02 -8.88 5.73
CA TYR A 263 -13.89 -7.69 5.67
C TYR A 263 -15.38 -7.96 5.71
#